data_AF-A0A183UGA2-F1
#
_entry.id   AF-A0A183UGA2-F1
#
_cell.length_a   1.000
_cell.length_b   1.000
_cell.length_c   1.000
_cell.angle_alpha   90.00
_cell.angle_beta   90.00
_cell.angle_gamma   90.00
#
_symmetry.space_group_name_H-M   'P 1'
#
loop_
_entity.id
_entity.type
_entity.pdbx_description
1 polymer ?
#
loop_
_entity_poly.entity_id
_entity_poly.type
_entity_poly.pdbx_seq_one_letter_code
_entity_poly.pdbx_strand_id
1 'polypeptide(L)'
;MTGRGGARKRQVNPELLSDEEYVLKRQRNNDAVNRTRQKKRQEETDTSMRVEELRNENTQLERKVRERYSYISFSFALIVFSEKLVMRVARAYPYGSNYSDYCGIYAL
;
A
#
# COMPACT_ATOMS: atom_id res chain seq x y z
N MET A 1 18.05 -26.59 -5.59
CA MET A 1 18.91 -27.40 -4.70
C MET A 1 18.07 -28.50 -4.05
N THR A 2 18.24 -29.74 -4.48
CA THR A 2 17.46 -30.91 -4.02
C THR A 2 18.29 -31.76 -3.05
N GLY A 3 18.15 -31.51 -1.74
CA GLY A 3 18.78 -32.32 -0.70
C GLY A 3 17.90 -33.49 -0.30
N ARG A 4 18.01 -34.62 -1.01
CA ARG A 4 17.34 -35.88 -0.68
C ARG A 4 18.11 -36.57 0.46
N GLY A 5 17.83 -36.16 1.70
CA GLY A 5 18.40 -36.77 2.90
C GLY A 5 17.87 -38.20 3.08
N GLY A 6 18.73 -39.18 2.86
CA GLY A 6 18.42 -40.61 2.97
C GLY A 6 17.85 -40.97 4.35
N ALA A 7 16.74 -41.70 4.33
CA ALA A 7 16.10 -42.27 5.52
C ALA A 7 17.01 -43.35 6.12
N ARG A 8 17.99 -42.94 6.95
CA ARG A 8 18.60 -43.86 7.92
C ARG A 8 17.51 -44.18 8.95
N LYS A 9 16.92 -45.36 8.81
CA LYS A 9 16.00 -45.94 9.79
C LYS A 9 16.79 -46.08 11.10
N ARG A 10 16.65 -45.11 12.01
CA ARG A 10 17.20 -45.24 13.36
C ARG A 10 16.55 -46.48 13.98
N GLN A 11 17.34 -47.49 14.35
CA GLN A 11 16.86 -48.57 15.21
C GLN A 11 16.42 -47.92 16.52
N VAL A 12 15.12 -47.91 16.78
CA VAL A 12 14.54 -47.36 17.99
C VAL A 12 14.51 -48.50 19.00
N ASN A 13 15.27 -48.38 20.08
CA ASN A 13 15.27 -49.37 21.14
C ASN A 13 13.93 -49.27 21.92
N PRO A 14 13.10 -50.32 22.00
CA PRO A 14 11.76 -50.24 22.58
C PRO A 14 11.72 -49.87 24.07
N GLU A 15 12.75 -50.21 24.85
CA GLU A 15 12.84 -49.84 26.27
C GLU A 15 12.94 -48.31 26.45
N LEU A 16 13.72 -47.62 25.61
CA LEU A 16 13.89 -46.16 25.66
C LEU A 16 12.62 -45.38 25.27
N LEU A 17 11.61 -46.05 24.70
CA LEU A 17 10.32 -45.43 24.37
C LEU A 17 9.38 -45.32 25.57
N SER A 18 9.58 -46.17 26.58
CA SER A 18 8.81 -46.18 27.83
C SER A 18 9.42 -45.27 28.91
N ASP A 19 10.65 -44.79 28.69
CA ASP A 19 11.31 -43.89 29.61
C ASP A 19 10.54 -42.58 29.75
N GLU A 20 10.24 -42.20 30.99
CA GLU A 20 9.50 -40.97 31.30
C GLU A 20 10.18 -39.72 30.71
N GLU A 21 11.52 -39.71 30.68
CA GLU A 21 12.31 -38.65 30.05
C GLU A 21 12.07 -38.56 28.52
N TYR A 22 11.92 -39.70 27.84
CA TYR A 22 11.62 -39.75 26.41
C TYR A 22 10.22 -39.20 26.13
N VAL A 23 9.23 -39.61 26.94
CA VAL A 23 7.83 -39.13 26.82
C VAL A 23 7.77 -37.61 26.98
N LEU A 24 8.43 -37.05 28.00
CA LEU A 24 8.49 -35.60 28.22
C LEU A 24 9.17 -34.86 27.06
N LYS A 25 10.27 -35.39 26.51
CA LYS A 25 10.93 -34.80 25.32
C LYS A 25 10.02 -34.81 24.09
N ARG A 26 9.25 -35.89 23.88
CA ARG A 26 8.30 -35.99 22.76
C ARG A 26 7.11 -35.05 22.93
N GLN A 27 6.55 -34.94 24.12
CA GLN A 27 5.49 -33.98 24.42
C GLN A 27 5.94 -32.54 24.15
N ARG A 28 7.10 -32.13 24.69
CA ARG A 28 7.68 -30.80 24.43
C ARG A 28 7.91 -30.54 22.94
N ASN A 29 8.35 -31.54 22.19
CA ASN A 29 8.54 -31.40 20.75
C ASN A 29 7.21 -31.24 20.01
N ASN A 30 6.19 -32.03 20.35
CA ASN A 30 4.85 -31.89 19.77
C ASN A 30 4.27 -30.50 20.06
N ASP A 31 4.44 -29.99 21.28
CA ASP A 31 4.00 -28.65 21.66
C ASP A 31 4.74 -27.55 20.89
N ALA A 32 6.05 -27.71 20.68
CA ALA A 32 6.82 -26.79 19.86
C ALA A 32 6.36 -26.82 18.39
N VAL A 33 6.13 -28.01 17.82
CA VAL A 33 5.65 -28.19 16.45
C VAL A 33 4.27 -27.57 16.27
N ASN A 34 3.35 -27.80 17.22
CA ASN A 34 2.01 -27.22 17.18
C ASN A 34 2.07 -25.69 17.24
N ARG A 35 2.90 -25.13 18.13
CA ARG A 35 3.15 -23.68 18.19
C ARG A 35 3.71 -23.13 16.87
N THR A 36 4.69 -23.80 16.25
CA THR A 36 5.24 -23.37 14.97
C THR A 36 4.20 -23.41 13.84
N ARG A 37 3.39 -24.47 13.78
CA ARG A 37 2.31 -24.59 12.78
C ARG A 37 1.26 -23.50 12.96
N GLN A 38 0.85 -23.24 14.20
CA GLN A 38 -0.12 -22.18 14.50
C GLN A 38 0.44 -20.81 14.15
N LYS A 39 1.69 -20.52 14.54
CA LYS A 39 2.37 -19.27 14.19
C LYS A 39 2.42 -19.06 12.67
N LYS A 40 2.79 -20.09 11.90
CA LYS A 40 2.82 -20.00 10.44
C LYS A 40 1.44 -19.70 9.84
N ARG A 41 0.38 -20.36 10.32
CA ARG A 41 -0.99 -20.07 9.89
C ARG A 41 -1.39 -18.64 10.22
N GLN A 42 -1.02 -18.15 11.41
CA GLN A 42 -1.28 -16.78 11.82
C GLN A 42 -0.54 -15.77 10.92
N GLU A 43 0.73 -16.02 10.61
CA GLU A 43 1.51 -15.17 9.71
C GLU A 43 0.89 -15.11 8.30
N GLU A 44 0.38 -16.23 7.80
CA GLU A 44 -0.34 -16.29 6.52
C GLU A 44 -1.65 -15.47 6.57
N THR A 45 -2.44 -15.60 7.64
CA THR A 45 -3.67 -14.80 7.80
C THR A 45 -3.38 -13.31 7.96
N ASP A 46 -2.39 -12.96 8.78
CA ASP A 46 -2.00 -11.56 9.04
C ASP A 46 -1.51 -10.89 7.75
N THR A 47 -0.73 -11.63 6.94
CA THR A 47 -0.27 -11.13 5.64
C THR A 47 -1.45 -10.89 4.70
N SER A 48 -2.42 -11.81 4.66
CA SER A 48 -3.62 -11.64 3.83
C SER A 48 -4.44 -10.42 4.25
N MET A 49 -4.65 -10.24 5.56
CA MET A 49 -5.36 -9.08 6.10
C MET A 49 -4.62 -7.78 5.76
N ARG A 50 -3.31 -7.73 5.95
CA ARG A 50 -2.49 -6.55 5.63
C ARG A 50 -2.56 -6.18 4.15
N VAL A 51 -2.58 -7.17 3.26
CA VAL A 51 -2.74 -6.92 1.82
C VAL A 51 -4.11 -6.32 1.51
N GLU A 52 -5.17 -6.77 2.18
CA GLU A 52 -6.51 -6.21 2.02
C GLU A 52 -6.61 -4.77 2.53
N GLU A 53 -6.06 -4.50 3.73
CA GLU A 53 -5.95 -3.15 4.29
C GLU A 53 -5.22 -2.20 3.33
N LEU A 54 -4.05 -2.62 2.83
CA LEU A 54 -3.27 -1.83 1.88
C LEU A 54 -4.01 -1.57 0.57
N ARG A 55 -4.80 -2.53 0.07
CA ARG A 55 -5.63 -2.31 -1.13
C ARG A 55 -6.72 -1.27 -0.89
N ASN A 56 -7.36 -1.32 0.28
CA ASN A 56 -8.38 -0.36 0.65
C ASN A 56 -7.79 1.05 0.83
N GLU A 57 -6.66 1.15 1.52
CA GLU A 57 -5.92 2.42 1.65
C GLU A 57 -5.50 2.99 0.30
N ASN A 58 -4.94 2.15 -0.58
CA ASN A 58 -4.52 2.58 -1.90
C ASN A 58 -5.71 3.12 -2.72
N THR A 59 -6.84 2.41 -2.70
CA THR A 59 -8.07 2.88 -3.36
C THR A 59 -8.54 4.24 -2.82
N GLN A 60 -8.46 4.45 -1.49
CA GLN A 60 -8.80 5.73 -0.89
C GLN A 60 -7.83 6.85 -1.28
N LEU A 61 -6.53 6.55 -1.32
CA LEU A 61 -5.49 7.49 -1.73
C LEU A 61 -5.64 7.88 -3.20
N GLU A 62 -5.87 6.91 -4.09
CA GLU A 62 -6.13 7.15 -5.51
C GLU A 62 -7.35 8.07 -5.72
N ARG A 63 -8.42 7.87 -4.95
CA ARG A 63 -9.60 8.76 -4.98
C ARG A 63 -9.23 10.19 -4.59
N LYS A 64 -8.52 10.38 -3.48
CA LYS A 64 -8.09 11.71 -3.00
C LYS A 64 -7.18 12.39 -4.02
N VAL A 65 -6.27 11.65 -4.63
CA VAL A 65 -5.37 12.14 -5.67
C VAL A 65 -6.16 12.61 -6.88
N ARG A 66 -7.12 11.78 -7.34
CA ARG A 66 -8.00 12.13 -8.47
C ARG A 66 -8.83 13.39 -8.19
N GLU A 67 -9.42 13.50 -7.00
CA GLU A 67 -10.19 14.67 -6.59
C GLU A 67 -9.33 15.94 -6.62
N ARG A 68 -8.11 15.89 -6.09
CA ARG A 68 -7.16 17.01 -6.14
C ARG A 68 -6.78 17.39 -7.58
N TYR A 69 -6.47 16.42 -8.43
CA TYR A 69 -6.19 16.68 -9.84
C TYR A 69 -7.39 17.29 -10.58
N SER A 70 -8.61 16.83 -10.28
CA SER A 70 -9.83 17.42 -10.84
C SER A 70 -9.99 18.88 -10.44
N TYR A 71 -9.75 19.21 -9.16
CA TYR A 71 -9.82 20.59 -8.68
C TYR A 71 -8.78 21.49 -9.36
N ILE A 72 -7.53 21.01 -9.43
CA ILE A 72 -6.44 21.72 -10.09
C ILE A 72 -6.77 21.95 -11.57
N SER A 73 -7.19 20.89 -12.28
CA SER A 73 -7.59 20.97 -13.69
C SER A 73 -8.70 21.99 -13.92
N PHE A 74 -9.73 21.97 -13.08
CA PHE A 74 -10.83 22.93 -13.15
C PHE A 74 -10.34 24.37 -12.93
N SER A 75 -9.49 24.58 -11.92
CA SER A 75 -8.93 25.90 -11.60
C SER A 75 -8.09 26.45 -12.74
N PHE A 76 -7.21 25.63 -13.33
CA PHE A 76 -6.44 25.99 -14.51
C PHE A 76 -7.34 26.33 -15.71
N ALA A 77 -8.40 25.56 -15.95
CA ALA A 77 -9.34 25.82 -17.03
C ALA A 77 -10.05 27.18 -16.84
N LEU A 78 -10.44 27.53 -15.61
CA LEU A 78 -11.03 28.83 -15.30
C LEU A 78 -10.06 29.99 -15.53
N ILE A 79 -8.79 29.84 -15.12
CA ILE A 79 -7.76 30.87 -15.35
C ILE A 79 -7.55 31.10 -16.84
N VAL A 80 -7.41 30.03 -17.62
CA VAL A 80 -7.26 30.16 -19.08
C VAL A 80 -8.51 30.76 -19.73
N PHE A 81 -9.70 30.45 -19.22
CA PHE A 81 -10.95 31.02 -19.72
C PHE A 81 -11.04 32.52 -19.42
N SER A 82 -10.69 32.95 -18.21
CA SER A 82 -10.73 34.36 -17.84
C SER A 82 -9.73 35.17 -18.66
N GLU A 83 -8.51 34.68 -18.91
CA GLU A 83 -7.55 35.33 -19.80
C GLU A 83 -8.10 35.48 -21.23
N LYS A 84 -8.70 34.41 -21.78
CA LYS A 84 -9.32 34.47 -23.11
C LYS A 84 -10.50 35.45 -23.16
N LEU A 85 -11.28 35.55 -22.08
CA LEU A 85 -12.38 36.50 -21.97
C LEU A 85 -11.84 37.95 -21.94
N VAL A 86 -10.82 38.23 -21.14
CA VAL A 86 -10.15 39.55 -21.08
C VAL A 86 -9.64 39.95 -22.46
N MET A 87 -8.94 39.06 -23.16
CA MET A 87 -8.45 39.32 -24.52
C MET A 87 -9.58 39.57 -25.53
N ARG A 88 -10.71 38.88 -25.40
CA ARG A 88 -11.89 39.11 -26.26
C ARG A 88 -12.53 40.47 -25.97
N VAL A 89 -12.68 40.85 -24.70
CA VAL A 89 -13.26 42.14 -24.30
C VAL A 89 -12.36 43.29 -24.75
N ALA A 90 -11.05 43.19 -24.57
CA ALA A 90 -10.09 44.20 -25.03
C ALA A 90 -10.10 44.38 -26.56
N ARG A 91 -10.32 43.29 -27.32
CA ARG A 91 -10.51 43.38 -28.77
C ARG A 91 -11.83 44.06 -29.17
N ALA A 92 -12.91 43.85 -28.39
CA ALA A 92 -14.22 44.42 -28.67
C ALA A 92 -14.31 45.92 -28.30
N TYR A 93 -13.51 46.39 -27.33
CA TYR A 93 -13.49 47.78 -26.87
C TYR A 93 -12.06 48.37 -26.94
N PRO A 94 -11.57 48.75 -28.13
CA PRO A 94 -10.18 49.16 -28.34
C PRO A 94 -9.83 50.59 -27.85
N TYR A 95 -10.58 51.19 -26.94
CA TYR A 95 -10.36 52.58 -26.51
C TYR A 95 -9.40 52.68 -25.30
N GLY A 96 -8.12 52.90 -25.63
CA GLY A 96 -7.13 53.65 -24.85
C GLY A 96 -7.19 53.59 -23.32
N SER A 97 -6.67 52.52 -22.73
CA SER A 97 -6.04 52.59 -21.40
C SER A 97 -4.93 51.55 -21.32
N ASN A 98 -3.82 51.92 -20.72
CA ASN A 98 -2.55 51.20 -20.76
C ASN A 98 -2.69 49.77 -20.20
N TYR A 99 -2.38 48.79 -21.04
CA TYR A 99 -2.37 47.37 -20.69
C TYR A 99 -1.42 47.02 -19.51
N SER A 100 -0.49 47.93 -19.14
CA SER A 100 0.41 47.74 -17.99
C SER A 100 -0.31 47.77 -16.64
N ASP A 101 -1.46 48.41 -16.55
CA ASP A 101 -2.15 48.59 -15.25
C ASP A 101 -2.95 47.33 -14.83
N TYR A 102 -3.30 46.47 -15.79
CA TYR A 102 -4.04 45.23 -15.51
C TYR A 102 -3.14 44.00 -15.25
N CYS A 103 -1.92 43.97 -15.81
CA CYS A 103 -0.98 42.86 -15.58
C CYS A 103 -0.17 42.99 -14.28
N GLY A 104 -0.18 44.16 -13.62
CA GLY A 104 0.58 44.40 -12.39
C GLY A 104 0.04 43.73 -11.11
N ILE A 105 -1.11 43.06 -11.17
CA ILE A 105 -1.77 42.51 -9.96
C ILE A 105 -1.38 41.05 -9.68
N TYR A 106 -0.74 40.34 -10.62
CA TYR A 106 -0.36 38.92 -10.47
C TYR A 106 1.14 38.67 -10.25
N ALA A 107 1.93 39.71 -9.94
CA ALA A 107 3.36 39.59 -9.64
C ALA A 107 3.63 39.74 -8.13
N LEU A 108 3.25 38.72 -7.34
CA LEU A 108 3.76 38.46 -5.98
C LEU A 108 3.85 36.95 -5.76
#